data_AF-A0A920AKW1-F1
#
_entry.id   AF-A0A920AKW1-F1
#
_cell.length_a   1.000
_cell.length_b   1.000
_cell.length_c   1.000
_cell.angle_alpha   90.00
_cell.angle_beta   90.00
_cell.angle_gamma   90.00
#
_symmetry.space_group_name_H-M   'P 1'
#
loop_
_entity.id
_entity.type
_entity.pdbx_description
1 polymer ?
#
loop_
_entity_poly.entity_id
_entity_poly.type
_entity_poly.pdbx_seq_one_letter_code
_entity_poly.pdbx_strand_id
1 'polypeptide(L)'
;MQTSGSEMMRSAAIKMAQNNIMAGAVIHDAFLIIAPEDQIEKAFEITQELMAEASAEVLGGHPLKTDAEIFIYQERFPEPRGEAVWNMVQEFLEKHE
;
A
#
# COMPACT_ATOMS: atom_id res chain seq x y z
N MET A 1 -4.76 -17.96 13.32
CA MET A 1 -5.17 -16.77 12.54
C MET A 1 -4.01 -15.80 12.32
N GLN A 2 -3.36 -15.27 13.37
CA GLN A 2 -2.25 -14.30 13.17
C GLN A 2 -1.06 -14.84 12.35
N THR A 3 -0.64 -16.10 12.57
CA THR A 3 0.44 -16.73 11.80
C THR A 3 0.12 -16.82 10.33
N SER A 4 -1.09 -17.29 9.97
CA SER A 4 -1.54 -17.36 8.58
C SER A 4 -1.57 -15.98 7.92
N GLY A 5 -2.05 -14.95 8.64
CA GLY A 5 -1.98 -13.55 8.19
C GLY A 5 -0.55 -13.11 7.87
N SER A 6 0.37 -13.35 8.79
CA SER A 6 1.78 -12.97 8.61
C SER A 6 2.45 -13.68 7.43
N GLU A 7 2.16 -14.97 7.21
CA GLU A 7 2.69 -15.71 6.07
C GLU A 7 2.09 -15.23 4.73
N MET A 8 0.80 -14.86 4.69
CA MET A 8 0.20 -14.24 3.50
C MET A 8 0.89 -12.92 3.15
N MET A 9 1.10 -12.04 4.14
CA MET A 9 1.79 -10.76 3.93
C MET A 9 3.24 -10.97 3.48
N ARG A 10 3.95 -11.94 4.07
CA ARG A 10 5.31 -12.28 3.65
C ARG A 10 5.36 -12.79 2.21
N SER A 11 4.47 -13.71 1.82
CA SER A 11 4.41 -14.24 0.45
C SER A 11 4.10 -13.13 -0.56
N ALA A 12 3.10 -12.30 -0.27
CA ALA A 12 2.74 -11.14 -1.10
C ALA A 12 3.93 -10.19 -1.28
N ALA A 13 4.65 -9.85 -0.20
CA ALA A 13 5.82 -8.97 -0.28
C ALA A 13 6.94 -9.53 -1.18
N ILE A 14 7.19 -10.85 -1.13
CA ILE A 14 8.18 -11.50 -2.01
C ILE A 14 7.72 -11.41 -3.48
N LYS A 15 6.45 -11.72 -3.75
CA LYS A 15 5.88 -11.65 -5.10
C LYS A 15 5.90 -10.22 -5.66
N MET A 16 5.60 -9.23 -4.84
CA MET A 16 5.68 -7.81 -5.21
C MET A 16 7.09 -7.43 -5.62
N ALA A 17 8.10 -7.81 -4.83
CA ALA A 17 9.50 -7.56 -5.15
C ALA A 17 9.91 -8.22 -6.48
N GLN A 18 9.44 -9.43 -6.76
CA GLN A 18 9.69 -10.13 -8.04
C GLN A 18 9.02 -9.46 -9.24
N ASN A 19 7.92 -8.73 -9.02
CA ASN A 19 7.19 -7.98 -10.05
C ASN A 19 7.61 -6.50 -10.12
N ASN A 20 8.72 -6.11 -9.47
CA ASN A 20 9.20 -4.73 -9.39
C ASN A 20 8.19 -3.74 -8.79
N ILE A 21 7.30 -4.22 -7.92
CA ILE A 21 6.39 -3.37 -7.16
C ILE A 21 7.09 -2.92 -5.88
N MET A 22 7.22 -1.59 -5.70
CA MET A 22 7.82 -1.01 -4.52
C MET A 22 6.80 -0.92 -3.37
N ALA A 23 6.94 -1.81 -2.37
CA ALA A 23 6.27 -1.66 -1.09
C ALA A 23 7.07 -0.66 -0.21
N GLY A 24 6.53 0.54 0.00
CA GLY A 24 7.10 1.54 0.90
C GLY A 24 6.99 1.14 2.37
N ALA A 25 5.94 0.43 2.75
CA ALA A 25 5.76 -0.14 4.09
C ALA A 25 4.76 -1.30 4.09
N VAL A 26 4.85 -2.15 5.13
CA VAL A 26 3.83 -3.13 5.49
C VAL A 26 3.18 -2.68 6.79
N ILE A 27 1.87 -2.49 6.79
CA ILE A 27 1.09 -1.95 7.92
C ILE A 27 0.01 -2.96 8.24
N HIS A 28 0.23 -3.78 9.26
CA HIS A 28 -0.68 -4.88 9.63
C HIS A 28 -0.95 -5.82 8.43
N ASP A 29 -2.13 -5.75 7.85
CA ASP A 29 -2.62 -6.51 6.71
C ASP A 29 -2.70 -5.69 5.41
N ALA A 30 -2.10 -4.49 5.39
CA ALA A 30 -2.04 -3.60 4.23
C ALA A 30 -0.60 -3.33 3.78
N PHE A 31 -0.45 -2.98 2.50
CA PHE A 31 0.79 -2.45 1.93
C PHE A 31 0.61 -0.98 1.55
N LEU A 32 1.61 -0.17 1.88
CA LEU A 32 1.79 1.13 1.25
C LEU A 32 2.65 0.94 0.01
N ILE A 33 2.15 1.31 -1.16
CA ILE A 33 2.86 1.22 -2.43
C ILE A 33 3.14 2.61 -2.97
N ILE A 34 4.29 2.76 -3.59
CA ILE A 34 4.71 4.00 -4.22
C ILE A 34 5.10 3.68 -5.66
N ALA A 35 4.51 4.42 -6.59
CA ALA A 35 4.79 4.30 -8.01
C ALA A 35 4.67 5.68 -8.69
N PRO A 36 5.25 5.85 -9.89
CA PRO A 36 4.96 7.00 -10.75
C PRO A 36 3.46 7.16 -11.00
N GLU A 37 3.00 8.40 -11.18
CA GLU A 37 1.58 8.74 -11.41
C GLU A 37 0.98 7.96 -12.60
N ASP A 38 1.73 7.82 -13.68
CA ASP A 38 1.31 7.08 -14.88
C ASP A 38 1.27 5.56 -14.70
N GLN A 39 1.73 5.05 -13.54
CA GLN A 39 1.87 3.63 -13.25
C GLN A 39 1.13 3.18 -11.99
N ILE A 40 0.59 4.10 -11.19
CA ILE A 40 0.03 3.79 -9.87
C ILE A 40 -1.17 2.84 -9.95
N GLU A 41 -2.07 3.03 -10.92
CA GLU A 41 -3.23 2.15 -11.13
C GLU A 41 -2.79 0.71 -11.45
N LYS A 42 -1.84 0.57 -12.39
CA LYS A 42 -1.30 -0.74 -12.75
C LYS A 42 -0.55 -1.41 -11.60
N ALA A 43 0.24 -0.64 -10.84
CA ALA A 43 0.95 -1.14 -9.67
C ALA A 43 -0.02 -1.62 -8.59
N PHE A 44 -1.14 -0.92 -8.42
CA PHE A 44 -2.25 -1.32 -7.55
C PHE A 44 -2.90 -2.63 -8.02
N GLU A 45 -3.30 -2.74 -9.29
CA GLU A 45 -3.94 -3.95 -9.84
C GLU A 45 -3.06 -5.18 -9.63
N ILE A 46 -1.77 -5.08 -10.01
CA ILE A 46 -0.80 -6.16 -9.83
C ILE A 46 -0.68 -6.53 -8.35
N THR A 47 -0.63 -5.55 -7.46
CA THR A 47 -0.56 -5.83 -6.02
C THR A 47 -1.76 -6.62 -5.54
N GLN A 48 -2.98 -6.21 -5.91
CA GLN A 48 -4.18 -6.92 -5.49
C GLN A 48 -4.17 -8.37 -5.96
N GLU A 49 -3.76 -8.61 -7.21
CA GLU A 49 -3.61 -9.97 -7.75
C GLU A 49 -2.61 -10.79 -6.93
N LEU A 50 -1.46 -10.22 -6.60
CA LEU A 50 -0.42 -10.91 -5.82
C LEU A 50 -0.85 -11.20 -4.37
N MET A 51 -1.62 -10.31 -3.75
CA MET A 51 -2.21 -10.54 -2.42
C MET A 51 -3.30 -11.63 -2.46
N ALA A 52 -4.13 -11.64 -3.51
CA ALA A 52 -5.13 -12.68 -3.73
C ALA A 52 -4.46 -14.05 -3.97
N GLU A 53 -3.36 -14.08 -4.73
CA GLU A 53 -2.57 -15.29 -4.96
C GLU A 53 -1.94 -15.79 -3.64
N ALA A 54 -1.26 -14.91 -2.90
CA ALA A 54 -0.63 -15.25 -1.63
C ALA A 54 -1.63 -15.81 -0.60
N SER A 55 -2.83 -15.24 -0.56
CA SER A 55 -3.89 -15.75 0.33
C SER A 55 -4.43 -17.10 -0.13
N ALA A 56 -4.63 -17.30 -1.44
CA ALA A 56 -5.02 -18.60 -1.96
C ALA A 56 -3.98 -19.69 -1.65
N GLU A 57 -2.68 -19.41 -1.76
CA GLU A 57 -1.61 -20.35 -1.40
C GLU A 57 -1.69 -20.81 0.06
N VAL A 58 -1.92 -19.89 0.98
CA VAL A 58 -1.96 -20.18 2.43
C VAL A 58 -3.29 -20.80 2.86
N LEU A 59 -4.39 -20.44 2.21
CA LEU A 59 -5.75 -20.85 2.58
C LEU A 59 -6.29 -22.03 1.76
N GLY A 60 -5.44 -22.73 1.01
CA GLY A 60 -5.85 -23.93 0.27
C GLY A 60 -6.73 -23.63 -0.95
N GLY A 61 -6.40 -22.57 -1.69
CA GLY A 61 -7.08 -22.15 -2.91
C GLY A 61 -8.15 -21.06 -2.72
N HIS A 62 -8.23 -20.44 -1.53
CA HIS A 62 -9.20 -19.38 -1.26
C HIS A 62 -8.56 -17.98 -1.31
N PRO A 63 -8.73 -17.22 -2.41
CA PRO A 63 -8.22 -15.87 -2.51
C PRO A 63 -9.05 -14.91 -1.65
N LEU A 64 -8.38 -14.05 -0.89
CA LEU A 64 -9.00 -12.95 -0.17
C LEU A 64 -9.07 -11.70 -1.06
N LYS A 65 -10.11 -10.90 -0.84
CA LYS A 65 -10.25 -9.58 -1.46
C LYS A 65 -9.54 -8.53 -0.61
N THR A 66 -8.97 -7.55 -1.27
CA THR A 66 -8.36 -6.37 -0.65
C THR A 66 -9.01 -5.12 -1.22
N ASP A 67 -9.16 -4.11 -0.37
CA ASP A 67 -9.52 -2.77 -0.81
C ASP A 67 -8.23 -1.93 -0.96
N ALA A 68 -8.30 -0.83 -1.72
CA ALA A 68 -7.24 0.16 -1.71
C ALA A 68 -7.77 1.56 -1.96
N GLU A 69 -6.97 2.53 -1.54
CA GLU A 69 -7.15 3.94 -1.80
C GLU A 69 -5.90 4.44 -2.54
N ILE A 70 -6.12 5.13 -3.66
CA ILE A 70 -5.05 5.72 -4.46
C ILE A 70 -5.05 7.22 -4.19
N PHE A 71 -3.86 7.77 -3.94
CA PHE A 71 -3.66 9.20 -3.75
C PHE A 71 -2.64 9.68 -4.78
N ILE A 72 -3.08 10.52 -5.71
CA ILE A 72 -2.21 11.15 -6.71
C ILE A 72 -1.96 12.58 -6.27
N TYR A 73 -0.70 13.04 -6.28
CA TYR A 73 -0.38 14.44 -5.96
C TYR A 73 -1.26 15.40 -6.80
N GLN A 74 -1.97 16.37 -6.22
CA GLN A 74 -1.86 16.97 -4.88
C GLN A 74 -2.75 16.35 -3.78
N GLU A 75 -3.41 15.22 -4.04
CA GLU A 75 -4.19 14.51 -3.03
C GLU A 75 -3.30 13.93 -1.92
N ARG A 76 -3.90 13.70 -0.75
CA ARG A 76 -3.21 13.15 0.43
C ARG A 76 -4.12 12.20 1.19
N PHE A 77 -3.50 11.27 1.92
CA PHE A 77 -4.22 10.39 2.85
C PHE A 77 -4.97 11.23 3.90
N PRO A 78 -6.31 11.10 4.02
CA PRO A 78 -7.13 11.97 4.85
C PRO A 78 -7.12 11.48 6.31
N GLU A 79 -6.07 11.82 7.07
CA GLU A 79 -5.99 11.57 8.52
C GLU A 79 -6.23 12.88 9.30
N PRO A 80 -7.41 13.06 9.92
CA PRO A 80 -7.75 14.28 10.66
C PRO A 80 -6.76 14.60 11.79
N ARG A 81 -6.18 13.59 12.45
CA ARG A 81 -5.21 13.80 13.52
C ARG A 81 -3.91 14.42 13.03
N GLY A 82 -3.57 14.21 11.75
CA GLY A 82 -2.35 14.73 11.12
C GLY A 82 -2.49 16.13 10.54
N GLU A 83 -3.72 16.65 10.41
CA GLU A 83 -4.00 17.90 9.70
C GLU A 83 -3.29 19.12 10.31
N ALA A 84 -3.29 19.24 11.64
CA ALA A 84 -2.65 20.38 12.31
C ALA A 84 -1.14 20.43 12.05
N VAL A 85 -0.44 19.29 12.09
CA VAL A 85 1.00 19.20 11.82
C VAL A 85 1.28 19.45 10.34
N TRP A 86 0.47 18.89 9.45
CA TRP A 86 0.59 19.10 8.02
C TRP A 86 0.51 20.58 7.66
N ASN A 87 -0.55 21.26 8.10
CA ASN A 87 -0.75 22.68 7.82
C ASN A 87 0.40 23.53 8.38
N MET A 88 0.90 23.21 9.58
CA MET A 88 2.07 23.87 10.15
C MET A 88 3.32 23.73 9.25
N VAL A 89 3.57 22.54 8.69
CA VAL A 89 4.72 22.30 7.80
C VAL A 89 4.54 23.03 6.47
N GLN A 90 3.35 22.99 5.88
CA GLN A 90 3.06 23.71 4.62
C GLN A 90 3.26 25.21 4.79
N GLU A 91 2.71 25.82 5.85
CA GLU A 91 2.93 27.24 6.15
C GLU A 91 4.40 27.58 6.37
N PHE A 92 5.19 26.65 6.94
CA PHE A 92 6.62 26.86 7.13
C PHE A 92 7.36 26.85 5.79
N LEU A 93 7.05 25.89 4.90
CA LEU A 93 7.65 25.79 3.58
C LEU A 93 7.34 27.00 2.71
N GLU A 94 6.08 27.45 2.66
CA GLU A 94 5.67 28.63 1.91
C GLU A 94 6.38 29.92 2.36
N LYS A 95 6.77 30.01 3.63
CA LYS A 95 7.50 31.18 4.17
C LYS A 95 8.99 31.17 3.84
N HIS A 96 9.55 30.05 3.39
CA HIS A 96 10.99 29.86 3.19
C HIS A 96 11.36 29.37 1.77
N GLU A 97 10.39 29.27 0.85
CA GLU A 97 10.61 29.29 -0.61
C GLU A 97 10.77 30.71 -1.14
#